data_AF-A0A1F4Q9Z8-F1
#
_entry.id   AF-A0A1F4Q9Z8-F1
#
_cell.length_a   1.000
_cell.length_b   1.000
_cell.length_c   1.000
_cell.angle_alpha   90.00
_cell.angle_beta   90.00
_cell.angle_gamma   90.00
#
_symmetry.space_group_name_H-M   'P 1'
#
loop_
_entity.id
_entity.type
_entity.pdbx_description
1 polymer ?
#
loop_
_entity_poly.entity_id
_entity_poly.type
_entity_poly.pdbx_seq_one_letter_code
_entity_poly.pdbx_strand_id
1 'polypeptide(L)'
;MGRKEQTLLIAMGANVLLIGTKFLLASASGSLALKASAWHSFADLFVSAIVLGGLVVAAGRPGRGTTQASRIEHGVALFVAIFIFYMGYRIFAEVVGGHEHDLANVGWVALGALVTIGFAYFMGRYKTYVGQQTSSPSLVADGIHSMMDVYSSSVVLAGLLGYLIGFRSLDRVAAVVVVLFILSAGTHIFSDALAGLREEGHLEHRLLRPLQPSRRMVTMIAAGLALGYVLSGIYLVGPEEEAVVRRFGRRVGVGVPPGLHYRLPWPIETVTKIKVAAVRALSPAPLELLTGDENLIALRATVQYAVKDVAGYLFNVGQPEGLIAANLEAAIRQTVGTREIDDLLTTGRAEVEREAAALLQESLDRHGAGVNVLTVRLVSVAPPAEVADAFLDVASAREDRATYINEAAAYANEVVPKARGEGAKTLREGEAYRVEKVNVARGEATRFREKLREYSRARAVTETRLYLEAVERVLARVKKYIVSPEIKEDSLDLWFVGEGTSPAQLPKFPPPEGNKP
;
A
#
# COMPACT_ATOMS: atom_id res chain seq x y z
N MET A 1 59.28 -50.88 2.98
CA MET A 1 58.21 -50.18 2.24
C MET A 1 58.77 -49.73 0.91
N GLY A 2 58.19 -50.16 -0.21
CA GLY A 2 58.68 -49.78 -1.54
C GLY A 2 58.35 -48.31 -1.88
N ARG A 3 59.08 -47.69 -2.81
CA ARG A 3 58.81 -46.30 -3.28
C ARG A 3 57.35 -46.09 -3.72
N LYS A 4 56.70 -47.13 -4.26
CA LYS A 4 55.28 -47.14 -4.64
C LYS A 4 54.34 -47.00 -3.43
N GLU A 5 54.55 -47.80 -2.39
CA GLU A 5 53.72 -47.81 -1.17
C GLU A 5 53.85 -46.50 -0.38
N GLN A 6 55.08 -45.99 -0.28
CA GLN A 6 55.34 -44.69 0.35
C GLN A 6 54.63 -43.55 -0.40
N THR A 7 54.65 -43.60 -1.74
CA THR A 7 53.98 -42.60 -2.58
C THR A 7 52.46 -42.66 -2.44
N LEU A 8 51.87 -43.84 -2.33
CA LEU A 8 50.43 -44.01 -2.09
C LEU A 8 50.02 -43.47 -0.72
N LEU A 9 50.78 -43.74 0.34
CA LEU A 9 50.49 -43.20 1.68
C LEU A 9 50.61 -41.68 1.74
N ILE A 10 51.69 -41.13 1.17
CA ILE A 10 51.88 -39.67 1.07
C ILE A 10 50.72 -39.05 0.29
N ALA A 11 50.32 -39.67 -0.82
CA ALA A 11 49.20 -39.20 -1.63
C ALA A 11 47.85 -39.23 -0.90
N MET A 12 47.55 -40.29 -0.14
CA MET A 12 46.30 -40.35 0.64
C MET A 12 46.27 -39.28 1.73
N GLY A 13 47.36 -39.11 2.49
CA GLY A 13 47.44 -38.06 3.53
C GLY A 13 47.33 -36.65 2.94
N ALA A 14 47.99 -36.42 1.80
CA ALA A 14 47.90 -35.18 1.04
C ALA A 14 46.47 -34.88 0.55
N ASN A 15 45.76 -35.89 0.04
CA ASN A 15 44.36 -35.75 -0.41
C ASN A 15 43.40 -35.44 0.75
N VAL A 16 43.57 -36.09 1.91
CA VAL A 16 42.76 -35.79 3.11
C VAL A 16 42.96 -34.34 3.55
N LEU A 17 44.21 -33.86 3.57
CA LEU A 17 44.52 -32.47 3.91
C LEU A 17 43.87 -31.49 2.91
N LEU A 18 44.00 -31.75 1.61
CA LEU A 18 43.38 -30.95 0.55
C LEU A 18 41.86 -30.83 0.73
N ILE A 19 41.18 -31.95 0.98
CA ILE A 19 39.72 -31.98 1.19
C ILE A 19 39.35 -31.15 2.42
N GLY A 20 40.08 -31.33 3.53
CA GLY A 20 39.88 -30.53 4.75
C GLY A 20 40.05 -29.04 4.50
N THR A 21 41.11 -28.63 3.79
CA THR A 21 41.32 -27.23 3.40
C THR A 21 40.18 -26.70 2.52
N LYS A 22 39.71 -27.46 1.53
CA LYS A 22 38.58 -27.05 0.69
C LYS A 22 37.30 -26.83 1.51
N PHE A 23 36.98 -27.70 2.47
CA PHE A 23 35.83 -27.52 3.35
C PHE A 23 35.95 -26.29 4.25
N LEU A 24 37.14 -26.05 4.81
CA LEU A 24 37.41 -24.85 5.62
C LEU A 24 37.26 -23.56 4.81
N LEU A 25 37.80 -23.54 3.59
CA LEU A 25 37.66 -22.40 2.70
C LEU A 25 36.21 -22.19 2.25
N ALA A 26 35.47 -23.28 2.01
CA ALA A 26 34.04 -23.22 1.64
C ALA A 26 33.18 -22.69 2.80
N SER A 27 33.41 -23.15 4.03
CA SER A 27 32.67 -22.66 5.21
C SER A 27 33.02 -21.22 5.56
N ALA A 28 34.29 -20.81 5.41
CA ALA A 28 34.74 -19.45 5.67
C ALA A 28 34.22 -18.41 4.65
N SER A 29 33.89 -18.85 3.43
CA SER A 29 33.43 -17.97 2.35
C SER A 29 31.93 -18.02 2.07
N GLY A 30 31.28 -19.16 2.35
CA GLY A 30 29.93 -19.44 1.85
C GLY A 30 29.89 -19.84 0.36
N SER A 31 31.04 -20.09 -0.28
CA SER A 31 31.10 -20.45 -1.71
C SER A 31 30.46 -21.80 -1.99
N LEU A 32 29.44 -21.80 -2.86
CA LEU A 32 28.76 -23.01 -3.31
C LEU A 32 29.66 -23.80 -4.26
N ALA A 33 30.47 -23.13 -5.09
CA ALA A 33 31.39 -23.79 -6.00
C ALA A 33 32.49 -24.56 -5.24
N LEU A 34 33.06 -23.93 -4.21
CA LEU A 34 34.11 -24.53 -3.41
C LEU A 34 33.57 -25.66 -2.54
N LYS A 35 32.35 -25.52 -2.00
CA LYS A 35 31.64 -26.59 -1.31
C LYS A 35 31.36 -27.77 -2.24
N ALA A 36 30.92 -27.53 -3.48
CA ALA A 36 30.71 -28.58 -4.48
C ALA A 36 32.02 -29.32 -4.81
N SER A 37 33.13 -28.59 -4.99
CA SER A 37 34.44 -29.18 -5.23
C SER A 37 34.98 -29.97 -4.03
N ALA A 38 34.74 -29.51 -2.80
CA ALA A 38 35.09 -30.25 -1.60
C ALA A 38 34.36 -31.60 -1.52
N TRP A 39 33.05 -31.61 -1.82
CA TRP A 39 32.25 -32.83 -1.88
C TRP A 39 32.66 -33.77 -3.02
N HIS A 40 33.08 -33.24 -4.17
CA HIS A 40 33.63 -34.04 -5.26
C HIS A 40 34.88 -34.80 -4.82
N SER A 41 35.89 -34.09 -4.30
CA SER A 41 37.13 -34.72 -3.85
C SER A 41 36.91 -35.65 -2.64
N PHE A 42 35.94 -35.36 -1.77
CA PHE A 42 35.52 -36.27 -0.70
C PHE A 42 34.92 -37.57 -1.24
N ALA A 43 34.03 -37.47 -2.24
CA ALA A 43 33.43 -38.65 -2.88
C ALA A 43 34.51 -39.52 -3.51
N ASP A 44 35.48 -38.94 -4.21
CA ASP A 44 36.58 -39.68 -4.85
C ASP A 44 37.48 -40.39 -3.83
N LEU A 45 37.80 -39.73 -2.70
CA LEU A 45 38.52 -40.36 -1.60
C LEU A 45 37.72 -41.51 -0.97
N PHE A 46 36.41 -41.29 -0.77
CA PHE A 46 35.51 -42.29 -0.18
C PHE A 46 35.37 -43.52 -1.07
N VAL A 47 35.22 -43.33 -2.39
CA VAL A 47 35.24 -44.41 -3.40
C VAL A 47 36.54 -45.19 -3.28
N SER A 48 37.68 -44.49 -3.31
CA SER A 48 39.01 -45.10 -3.28
C SER A 48 39.23 -45.92 -2.00
N ALA A 49 38.77 -45.41 -0.84
CA ALA A 49 38.87 -46.11 0.44
C ALA A 49 38.01 -47.37 0.49
N ILE A 50 36.79 -47.31 -0.05
CA ILE A 50 35.88 -48.46 -0.13
C ILE A 50 36.44 -49.54 -1.05
N VAL A 51 36.97 -49.17 -2.22
CA VAL A 51 37.60 -50.09 -3.16
C VAL A 51 38.82 -50.76 -2.52
N LEU A 52 39.67 -49.98 -1.83
CA LEU A 52 40.82 -50.51 -1.10
C LEU A 52 40.41 -51.47 0.03
N GLY A 53 39.37 -51.15 0.79
CA GLY A 53 38.82 -52.01 1.83
C GLY A 53 38.29 -53.34 1.27
N GLY A 54 37.60 -53.30 0.13
CA GLY A 54 37.16 -54.48 -0.61
C GLY A 54 38.34 -55.38 -1.00
N LEU A 55 39.41 -54.78 -1.52
CA LEU A 55 40.64 -55.49 -1.92
C LEU A 55 41.33 -56.19 -0.74
N VAL A 56 41.44 -55.50 0.41
CA VAL A 56 42.06 -56.07 1.63
C VAL A 56 41.25 -57.25 2.17
N VAL A 57 39.91 -57.13 2.16
CA VAL A 57 39.01 -58.22 2.58
C VAL A 57 39.08 -59.40 1.62
N ALA A 58 39.25 -59.15 0.31
CA ALA A 58 39.45 -60.20 -0.69
C ALA A 58 40.79 -60.92 -0.53
N ALA A 59 41.88 -60.20 -0.20
CA ALA A 59 43.21 -60.76 0.01
C ALA A 59 43.31 -61.64 1.28
N GLY A 60 42.49 -61.37 2.31
CA GLY A 60 42.51 -62.08 3.59
C GLY A 60 41.80 -63.44 3.64
N ARG A 61 41.15 -63.89 2.56
CA ARG A 61 40.44 -65.19 2.51
C ARG A 61 40.81 -66.02 1.27
N PRO A 62 42.00 -66.64 1.24
CA PRO A 62 42.36 -67.57 0.17
C PRO A 62 41.52 -68.85 0.31
N GLY A 63 40.51 -69.04 -0.56
CA GLY A 63 39.84 -70.35 -0.69
C GLY A 63 38.31 -70.40 -0.74
N ARG A 64 37.57 -69.27 -0.80
CA ARG A 64 36.12 -69.29 -1.11
C ARG A 64 35.83 -68.55 -2.42
N GLY A 65 35.34 -69.31 -3.41
CA GLY A 65 34.79 -68.93 -4.72
C GLY A 65 34.98 -67.48 -5.20
N THR A 66 35.75 -67.33 -6.29
CA THR A 66 35.97 -66.10 -7.06
C THR A 66 34.69 -65.33 -7.42
N THR A 67 33.55 -66.02 -7.52
CA THR A 67 32.24 -65.44 -7.84
C THR A 67 31.64 -64.60 -6.70
N GLN A 68 31.89 -64.94 -5.43
CA GLN A 68 31.28 -64.23 -4.30
C GLN A 68 31.99 -62.90 -4.02
N ALA A 69 33.32 -62.85 -4.21
CA ALA A 69 34.11 -61.63 -4.13
C ALA A 69 33.71 -60.61 -5.22
N SER A 70 33.58 -61.06 -6.47
CA SER A 70 33.14 -60.20 -7.59
C SER A 70 31.76 -59.60 -7.33
N ARG A 71 30.78 -60.40 -6.84
CA ARG A 71 29.43 -59.89 -6.51
C ARG A 71 29.45 -58.81 -5.44
N ILE A 72 30.33 -58.92 -4.44
CA ILE A 72 30.52 -57.89 -3.41
C ILE A 72 31.12 -56.62 -4.03
N GLU A 73 32.11 -56.74 -4.91
CA GLU A 73 32.70 -55.60 -5.63
C GLU A 73 31.67 -54.82 -6.46
N HIS A 74 30.82 -55.53 -7.22
CA HIS A 74 29.77 -54.87 -8.01
C HIS A 74 28.70 -54.21 -7.13
N GLY A 75 28.31 -54.86 -6.02
CA GLY A 75 27.35 -54.28 -5.07
C GLY A 75 27.88 -53.03 -4.38
N VAL A 76 29.18 -53.03 -4.05
CA VAL A 76 29.89 -51.89 -3.49
C VAL A 76 29.99 -50.74 -4.51
N ALA A 77 30.31 -51.02 -5.76
CA ALA A 77 30.36 -50.01 -6.82
C ALA A 77 28.98 -49.38 -7.10
N LEU A 78 27.91 -50.17 -7.04
CA LEU A 78 26.53 -49.69 -7.18
C LEU A 78 26.13 -48.74 -6.03
N PHE A 79 26.46 -49.10 -4.79
CA PHE A 79 26.24 -48.25 -3.62
C PHE A 79 26.97 -46.92 -3.74
N VAL A 80 28.24 -46.96 -4.15
CA VAL A 80 29.07 -45.77 -4.38
C VAL A 80 28.46 -44.87 -5.47
N ALA A 81 27.99 -45.44 -6.58
CA ALA A 81 27.34 -44.68 -7.64
C ALA A 81 26.07 -43.96 -7.14
N ILE A 82 25.20 -44.67 -6.39
CA ILE A 82 24.00 -44.08 -5.79
C ILE A 82 24.36 -42.95 -4.83
N PHE A 83 25.41 -43.13 -4.02
CA PHE A 83 25.90 -42.09 -3.11
C PHE A 83 26.37 -40.84 -3.85
N ILE A 84 27.14 -41.00 -4.94
CA ILE A 84 27.57 -39.88 -5.78
C ILE A 84 26.38 -39.13 -6.39
N PHE A 85 25.37 -39.86 -6.89
CA PHE A 85 24.14 -39.25 -7.40
C PHE A 85 23.38 -38.47 -6.32
N TYR A 86 23.23 -39.06 -5.13
CA TYR A 86 22.60 -38.40 -3.99
C TYR A 86 23.32 -37.11 -3.61
N MET A 87 24.66 -37.16 -3.53
CA MET A 87 25.48 -35.97 -3.24
C MET A 87 25.35 -34.92 -4.34
N GLY A 88 25.40 -35.32 -5.61
CA GLY A 88 25.21 -34.42 -6.75
C GLY A 88 23.83 -33.75 -6.72
N TYR A 89 22.76 -34.50 -6.45
CA TYR A 89 21.41 -33.97 -6.28
C TYR A 89 21.31 -32.99 -5.10
N ARG A 90 21.88 -33.34 -3.93
CA ARG A 90 21.83 -32.50 -2.72
C ARG A 90 22.52 -31.16 -2.95
N ILE A 91 23.67 -31.16 -3.63
CA ILE A 91 24.39 -29.93 -3.97
C ILE A 91 23.61 -29.14 -5.04
N PHE A 92 23.05 -29.80 -6.06
CA PHE A 92 22.22 -29.15 -7.07
C PHE A 92 21.01 -28.43 -6.47
N ALA A 93 20.28 -29.10 -5.57
CA ALA A 93 19.12 -28.53 -4.89
C ALA A 93 19.50 -27.30 -4.06
N GLU A 94 20.66 -27.32 -3.41
CA GLU A 94 21.19 -26.17 -2.66
C GLU A 94 21.55 -24.99 -3.58
N VAL A 95 22.14 -25.29 -4.75
CA VAL A 95 22.54 -24.28 -5.76
C VAL A 95 21.33 -23.62 -6.43
N VAL A 96 20.25 -24.36 -6.69
CA VAL A 96 19.03 -23.86 -7.34
C VAL A 96 18.08 -23.18 -6.34
N GLY A 97 17.94 -23.74 -5.13
CA GLY A 97 17.01 -23.23 -4.11
C GLY A 97 17.56 -22.12 -3.22
N GLY A 98 18.89 -21.91 -3.21
CA GLY A 98 19.52 -20.89 -2.37
C GLY A 98 19.28 -19.45 -2.87
N HIS A 99 19.02 -18.52 -1.95
CA HIS A 99 19.09 -17.08 -2.23
C HIS A 99 20.56 -16.67 -2.50
N GLU A 100 20.78 -15.54 -3.17
CA GLU A 100 22.14 -15.00 -3.36
C GLU A 100 22.74 -14.69 -1.97
N HIS A 101 23.74 -15.48 -1.57
CA HIS A 101 24.53 -15.19 -0.36
C HIS A 101 25.74 -14.38 -0.80
N ASP A 102 25.95 -13.23 -0.16
CA ASP A 102 27.19 -12.48 -0.33
C ASP A 102 28.35 -13.31 0.23
N LEU A 103 29.33 -13.61 -0.61
CA LEU A 103 30.53 -14.35 -0.22
C LEU A 103 31.39 -13.48 0.70
N ALA A 104 31.83 -14.07 1.80
CA ALA A 104 32.76 -13.44 2.74
C ALA A 104 34.22 -13.74 2.36
N ASN A 105 35.12 -12.80 2.62
CA ASN A 105 36.57 -13.00 2.55
C ASN A 105 37.09 -13.58 1.22
N VAL A 106 36.43 -13.27 0.09
CA VAL A 106 36.68 -13.93 -1.20
C VAL A 106 38.14 -13.84 -1.65
N GLY A 107 38.83 -12.73 -1.36
CA GLY A 107 40.24 -12.55 -1.73
C GLY A 107 41.15 -13.62 -1.11
N TRP A 108 41.06 -13.82 0.20
CA TRP A 108 41.84 -14.85 0.92
C TRP A 108 41.43 -16.26 0.50
N VAL A 109 40.15 -16.46 0.22
CA VAL A 109 39.60 -17.75 -0.20
C VAL A 109 40.08 -18.11 -1.61
N ALA A 110 40.13 -17.15 -2.53
CA ALA A 110 40.67 -17.34 -3.88
C ALA A 110 42.18 -17.67 -3.85
N LEU A 111 42.95 -17.01 -2.98
CA LEU A 111 44.36 -17.36 -2.75
C LEU A 111 44.50 -18.78 -2.19
N GLY A 112 43.68 -19.15 -1.19
CA GLY A 112 43.64 -20.51 -0.66
C GLY A 112 43.29 -21.55 -1.74
N ALA A 113 42.29 -21.26 -2.58
CA ALA A 113 41.92 -22.11 -3.71
C ALA A 113 43.08 -22.29 -4.70
N LEU A 114 43.80 -21.21 -5.04
CA LEU A 114 45.00 -21.27 -5.88
C LEU A 114 46.09 -22.16 -5.28
N VAL A 115 46.32 -22.09 -3.96
CA VAL A 115 47.27 -22.96 -3.25
C VAL A 115 46.84 -24.42 -3.36
N THR A 116 45.55 -24.73 -3.12
CA THR A 116 45.04 -26.11 -3.27
C THR A 116 45.18 -26.65 -4.70
N ILE A 117 45.00 -25.81 -5.71
CA ILE A 117 45.24 -26.15 -7.12
C ILE A 117 46.71 -26.49 -7.37
N GLY A 118 47.63 -25.63 -6.90
CA GLY A 118 49.06 -25.84 -7.08
C GLY A 118 49.55 -27.13 -6.41
N PHE A 119 49.04 -27.41 -5.21
CA PHE A 119 49.35 -28.64 -4.50
C PHE A 119 48.77 -29.88 -5.20
N ALA A 120 47.52 -29.83 -5.68
CA ALA A 120 46.92 -30.91 -6.45
C ALA A 120 47.68 -31.19 -7.76
N TYR A 121 48.14 -30.14 -8.46
CA TYR A 121 48.97 -30.25 -9.65
C TYR A 121 50.31 -30.94 -9.36
N PHE A 122 51.00 -30.51 -8.31
CA PHE A 122 52.26 -31.13 -7.88
C PHE A 122 52.05 -32.61 -7.55
N MET A 123 51.00 -32.94 -6.79
CA MET A 123 50.67 -34.31 -6.44
C MET A 123 50.36 -35.17 -7.66
N GLY A 124 49.57 -34.67 -8.61
CA GLY A 124 49.27 -35.37 -9.86
C GLY A 124 50.53 -35.67 -10.69
N ARG A 125 51.45 -34.70 -10.79
CA ARG A 125 52.74 -34.89 -11.47
C ARG A 125 53.66 -35.85 -10.72
N TYR A 126 53.71 -35.76 -9.39
CA TYR A 126 54.51 -36.64 -8.54
C TYR A 126 54.07 -38.10 -8.65
N LYS A 127 52.75 -38.37 -8.57
CA LYS A 127 52.16 -39.70 -8.79
C LYS A 127 52.51 -40.25 -10.18
N THR A 128 52.36 -39.42 -11.21
CA THR A 128 52.66 -39.82 -12.59
C THR A 128 54.14 -40.17 -12.78
N TYR A 129 55.04 -39.35 -12.22
CA TYR A 129 56.47 -39.56 -12.29
C TYR A 129 56.92 -40.85 -11.58
N VAL A 130 56.48 -41.05 -10.33
CA VAL A 130 56.81 -42.27 -9.58
C VAL A 130 56.15 -43.50 -10.22
N GLY A 131 54.94 -43.35 -10.77
CA GLY A 131 54.25 -44.41 -11.51
C GLY A 131 55.02 -44.89 -12.73
N GLN A 132 55.64 -43.97 -13.48
CA GLN A 132 56.52 -44.31 -14.61
C GLN A 132 57.82 -44.98 -14.14
N GLN A 133 58.46 -44.47 -13.08
CA GLN A 133 59.70 -45.06 -12.53
C GLN A 133 59.50 -46.46 -11.95
N THR A 134 58.34 -46.73 -11.38
CA THR A 134 58.00 -48.01 -10.75
C THR A 134 57.23 -48.94 -11.69
N SER A 135 57.06 -48.56 -12.97
CA SER A 135 56.27 -49.30 -13.96
C SER A 135 54.89 -49.72 -13.43
N SER A 136 54.20 -48.81 -12.73
CA SER A 136 52.91 -49.07 -12.09
C SER A 136 51.80 -48.28 -12.81
N PRO A 137 51.07 -48.91 -13.76
CA PRO A 137 49.99 -48.26 -14.51
C PRO A 137 48.90 -47.66 -13.61
N SER A 138 48.59 -48.29 -12.48
CA SER A 138 47.60 -47.79 -11.52
C SER A 138 47.99 -46.46 -10.86
N LEU A 139 49.29 -46.23 -10.62
CA LEU A 139 49.78 -44.99 -10.00
C LEU A 139 49.83 -43.86 -11.03
N VAL A 140 50.10 -44.18 -12.31
CA VAL A 140 49.98 -43.23 -13.42
C VAL A 140 48.51 -42.84 -13.64
N ALA A 141 47.59 -43.81 -13.61
CA ALA A 141 46.16 -43.55 -13.73
C ALA A 141 45.62 -42.66 -12.58
N ASP A 142 46.03 -42.93 -11.34
CA ASP A 142 45.70 -42.09 -10.18
C ASP A 142 46.30 -40.67 -10.30
N GLY A 143 47.52 -40.55 -10.84
CA GLY A 143 48.12 -39.26 -11.18
C GLY A 143 47.30 -38.45 -12.18
N ILE A 144 46.79 -39.10 -13.24
CA ILE A 144 45.90 -38.49 -14.23
C ILE A 144 44.56 -38.11 -13.59
N HIS A 145 44.01 -38.93 -12.69
CA HIS A 145 42.79 -38.61 -11.95
C HIS A 145 42.97 -37.37 -11.06
N SER A 146 44.10 -37.26 -10.35
CA SER A 146 44.42 -36.06 -9.55
C SER A 146 44.61 -34.79 -10.40
N MET A 147 44.94 -34.92 -11.69
CA MET A 147 44.95 -33.78 -12.62
C MET A 147 43.53 -33.33 -13.00
N MET A 148 42.52 -34.19 -12.90
CA MET A 148 41.11 -33.79 -13.11
C MET A 148 40.59 -32.90 -11.98
N ASP A 149 41.04 -33.15 -10.74
CA ASP A 149 40.79 -32.27 -9.60
C ASP A 149 41.34 -30.86 -9.79
N VAL A 150 42.46 -30.72 -10.51
CA VAL A 150 43.04 -29.42 -10.87
C VAL A 150 42.11 -28.66 -11.82
N TYR A 151 41.55 -29.34 -12.83
CA TYR A 151 40.61 -28.71 -13.75
C TYR A 151 39.29 -28.30 -13.06
N SER A 152 38.72 -29.17 -12.22
CA SER A 152 37.49 -28.85 -11.46
C SER A 152 37.72 -27.69 -10.49
N SER A 153 38.85 -27.69 -9.78
CA SER A 153 39.23 -26.59 -8.86
C SER A 153 39.53 -25.29 -9.60
N SER A 154 40.03 -25.36 -10.84
CA SER A 154 40.24 -24.17 -11.68
C SER A 154 38.93 -23.50 -12.09
N VAL A 155 37.87 -24.28 -12.35
CA VAL A 155 36.52 -23.74 -12.58
C VAL A 155 36.00 -23.00 -11.35
N VAL A 156 36.23 -23.54 -10.15
CA VAL A 156 35.89 -22.87 -8.90
C VAL A 156 36.67 -21.57 -8.74
N LEU A 157 37.98 -21.58 -8.98
CA LEU A 157 38.81 -20.38 -8.91
C LEU A 157 38.33 -19.30 -9.90
N ALA A 158 37.95 -19.69 -11.12
CA ALA A 158 37.37 -18.77 -12.10
C ALA A 158 36.05 -18.17 -11.59
N GLY A 159 35.20 -18.96 -10.93
CA GLY A 159 33.98 -18.48 -10.27
C GLY A 159 34.26 -17.46 -9.17
N LEU A 160 35.24 -17.73 -8.30
CA LEU A 160 35.65 -16.84 -7.21
C LEU A 160 36.31 -15.55 -7.72
N LEU A 161 37.19 -15.63 -8.72
CA LEU A 161 37.79 -14.45 -9.36
C LEU A 161 36.72 -13.61 -10.07
N GLY A 162 35.75 -14.27 -10.71
CA GLY A 162 34.57 -13.63 -11.28
C GLY A 162 33.78 -12.84 -10.23
N TYR A 163 33.53 -13.44 -9.08
CA TYR A 163 32.89 -12.77 -7.95
C TYR A 163 33.66 -11.52 -7.50
N LEU A 164 35.00 -11.57 -7.42
CA LEU A 164 35.84 -10.42 -7.05
C LEU A 164 35.74 -9.24 -8.03
N ILE A 165 35.51 -9.52 -9.32
CA ILE A 165 35.33 -8.50 -10.36
C ILE A 165 33.86 -7.98 -10.36
N GLY A 166 33.02 -8.47 -9.44
CA GLY A 166 31.64 -8.04 -9.24
C GLY A 166 30.58 -9.01 -9.80
N PHE A 167 30.99 -10.10 -10.46
CA PHE A 167 30.07 -11.07 -11.06
C PHE A 167 29.58 -12.08 -10.02
N ARG A 168 28.59 -11.67 -9.21
CA ARG A 168 28.09 -12.46 -8.07
C ARG A 168 27.56 -13.85 -8.45
N SER A 169 26.99 -14.00 -9.64
CA SER A 169 26.43 -15.26 -10.12
C SER A 169 27.47 -16.29 -10.59
N LEU A 170 28.74 -15.90 -10.79
CA LEU A 170 29.74 -16.81 -11.35
C LEU A 170 30.14 -17.94 -10.41
N ASP A 171 30.09 -17.74 -9.09
CA ASP A 171 30.27 -18.83 -8.11
C ASP A 171 29.17 -19.90 -8.28
N ARG A 172 27.91 -19.47 -8.41
CA ARG A 172 26.79 -20.39 -8.63
C ARG A 172 26.93 -21.17 -9.94
N VAL A 173 27.33 -20.50 -11.01
CA VAL A 173 27.58 -21.15 -12.31
C VAL A 173 28.71 -22.18 -12.20
N ALA A 174 29.82 -21.83 -11.52
CA ALA A 174 30.91 -22.75 -11.26
C ALA A 174 30.45 -23.96 -10.44
N ALA A 175 29.58 -23.76 -9.44
CA ALA A 175 28.99 -24.85 -8.66
C ALA A 175 28.16 -25.81 -9.53
N VAL A 176 27.32 -25.29 -10.43
CA VAL A 176 26.54 -26.12 -11.38
C VAL A 176 27.48 -26.94 -12.27
N VAL A 177 28.55 -26.33 -12.80
CA VAL A 177 29.53 -27.05 -13.64
C VAL A 177 30.18 -28.20 -12.86
N VAL A 178 30.59 -27.96 -11.61
CA VAL A 178 31.17 -29.00 -10.75
C VAL A 178 30.15 -30.11 -10.46
N VAL A 179 28.89 -29.76 -10.16
CA VAL A 179 27.82 -30.75 -9.98
C VAL A 179 27.63 -31.62 -11.22
N LEU A 180 27.68 -31.04 -12.42
CA LEU A 180 27.58 -31.81 -13.67
C LEU A 180 28.77 -32.77 -13.85
N PHE A 181 29.97 -32.40 -13.40
CA PHE A 181 31.11 -33.32 -13.37
C PHE A 181 30.88 -34.47 -12.38
N ILE A 182 30.38 -34.19 -11.17
CA ILE A 182 30.05 -35.20 -10.15
C ILE A 182 29.01 -36.19 -10.70
N LEU A 183 27.92 -35.69 -11.28
CA LEU A 183 26.85 -36.52 -11.84
C LEU A 183 27.32 -37.35 -13.04
N SER A 184 28.17 -36.77 -13.90
CA SER A 184 28.76 -37.52 -15.02
C SER A 184 29.67 -38.65 -14.54
N ALA A 185 30.52 -38.40 -13.56
CA ALA A 185 31.33 -39.44 -12.93
C ALA A 185 30.43 -40.55 -12.35
N GLY A 186 29.34 -40.17 -11.67
CA GLY A 186 28.33 -41.09 -11.17
C GLY A 186 27.70 -41.96 -12.26
N THR A 187 27.34 -41.40 -13.42
CA THR A 187 26.78 -42.17 -14.54
C THR A 187 27.77 -43.18 -15.11
N HIS A 188 29.05 -42.81 -15.19
CA HIS A 188 30.10 -43.71 -15.69
C HIS A 188 30.30 -44.89 -14.74
N ILE A 189 30.48 -44.61 -13.44
CA ILE A 189 30.64 -45.64 -12.40
C ILE A 189 29.41 -46.55 -12.35
N PHE A 190 28.20 -45.99 -12.43
CA PHE A 190 26.96 -46.76 -12.44
C PHE A 190 26.88 -47.69 -13.66
N SER A 191 27.22 -47.19 -14.85
CA SER A 191 27.20 -48.00 -16.06
C SER A 191 28.23 -49.13 -16.03
N ASP A 192 29.42 -48.89 -15.46
CA ASP A 192 30.46 -49.91 -15.30
C ASP A 192 30.05 -50.98 -14.26
N ALA A 193 29.45 -50.56 -13.14
CA ALA A 193 28.94 -51.46 -12.12
C ALA A 193 27.81 -52.35 -12.67
N LEU A 194 26.87 -51.77 -13.43
CA LEU A 194 25.76 -52.50 -14.03
C LEU A 194 26.22 -53.46 -15.14
N ALA A 195 27.18 -53.04 -15.98
CA ALA A 195 27.79 -53.90 -16.99
C ALA A 195 28.53 -55.08 -16.35
N GLY A 196 29.23 -54.85 -15.23
CA GLY A 196 29.89 -55.91 -14.47
C GLY A 196 28.93 -56.89 -13.78
N LEU A 197 27.69 -56.50 -13.47
CA LEU A 197 26.67 -57.45 -13.02
C LEU A 197 26.16 -58.37 -14.16
N ARG A 198 26.37 -57.96 -15.42
CA ARG A 198 25.90 -58.68 -16.62
C ARG A 198 26.98 -59.60 -17.22
N GLU A 199 28.25 -59.24 -17.10
CA GLU A 199 29.40 -60.03 -17.55
C GLU A 199 30.18 -60.47 -16.30
N GLU A 200 30.39 -61.79 -16.06
CA GLU A 200 31.17 -62.32 -14.91
C GLU A 200 32.68 -62.00 -15.02
N GLY A 201 33.04 -60.73 -15.15
CA GLY A 201 34.39 -60.23 -15.34
C GLY A 201 34.85 -59.33 -14.20
N HIS A 202 36.15 -59.39 -13.90
CA HIS A 202 36.78 -58.61 -12.83
C HIS A 202 36.71 -57.08 -13.08
N LEU A 203 36.12 -56.36 -12.13
CA LEU A 203 35.91 -54.90 -12.16
C LEU A 203 37.20 -54.07 -12.04
N GLU A 204 38.27 -54.64 -11.47
CA GLU A 204 39.49 -53.92 -11.09
C GLU A 204 40.07 -53.06 -12.22
N HIS A 205 40.05 -53.55 -13.46
CA HIS A 205 40.61 -52.83 -14.60
C HIS A 205 39.67 -51.77 -15.20
N ARG A 206 38.36 -51.85 -14.95
CA ARG A 206 37.38 -50.85 -15.44
C ARG A 206 37.26 -49.66 -14.50
N LEU A 207 37.31 -49.88 -13.18
CA LEU A 207 37.25 -48.82 -12.16
C LEU A 207 38.50 -47.92 -12.12
N LEU A 208 39.64 -48.41 -12.64
CA LEU A 208 40.89 -47.65 -12.74
C LEU A 208 41.00 -46.82 -14.04
N ARG A 209 39.99 -46.85 -14.92
CA ARG A 209 39.97 -45.96 -16.09
C ARG A 209 39.68 -44.53 -15.65
N PRO A 210 40.39 -43.53 -16.20
CA PRO A 210 40.16 -42.15 -15.82
C PRO A 210 38.73 -41.73 -16.17
N LEU A 211 37.97 -41.30 -15.16
CA LEU A 211 36.63 -40.71 -15.29
C LEU A 211 36.75 -39.37 -16.03
N GLN A 212 36.78 -39.43 -17.37
CA GLN A 212 36.86 -38.24 -18.20
C GLN A 212 35.46 -37.83 -18.65
N PRO A 213 35.02 -36.58 -18.38
CA PRO A 213 33.84 -36.06 -19.04
C PRO A 213 34.13 -36.05 -20.55
N SER A 214 33.24 -36.65 -21.35
CA SER A 214 33.44 -36.68 -22.80
C SER A 214 33.55 -35.24 -23.34
N ARG A 215 34.45 -35.00 -24.31
CA ARG A 215 34.59 -33.66 -24.93
C ARG A 215 33.24 -33.12 -25.42
N ARG A 216 32.36 -34.00 -25.89
CA ARG A 216 30.98 -33.69 -26.30
C ARG A 216 30.12 -33.15 -25.16
N MET A 217 30.23 -33.73 -23.96
CA MET A 217 29.48 -33.29 -22.79
C MET A 217 29.95 -31.92 -22.31
N VAL A 218 31.27 -31.69 -22.24
CA VAL A 218 31.82 -30.38 -21.88
C VAL A 218 31.36 -29.30 -22.87
N THR A 219 31.35 -29.60 -24.18
CA THR A 219 30.84 -28.66 -25.19
C THR A 219 29.33 -28.40 -25.05
N MET A 220 28.53 -29.41 -24.71
CA MET A 220 27.08 -29.24 -24.50
C MET A 220 26.77 -28.39 -23.26
N ILE A 221 27.50 -28.59 -22.17
CA ILE A 221 27.36 -27.79 -20.94
C ILE A 221 27.74 -26.33 -21.22
N ALA A 222 28.88 -26.11 -21.90
CA ALA A 222 29.31 -24.78 -22.28
C ALA A 222 28.30 -24.08 -23.23
N ALA A 223 27.76 -24.80 -24.21
CA ALA A 223 26.73 -24.28 -25.12
C ALA A 223 25.43 -23.94 -24.37
N GLY A 224 25.00 -24.78 -23.43
CA GLY A 224 23.82 -24.52 -22.60
C GLY A 224 23.98 -23.28 -21.71
N LEU A 225 25.15 -23.10 -21.09
CA LEU A 225 25.47 -21.91 -20.30
C LEU A 225 25.52 -20.65 -21.17
N ALA A 226 26.11 -20.73 -22.37
CA ALA A 226 26.15 -19.61 -23.32
C ALA A 226 24.75 -19.21 -23.79
N LEU A 227 23.89 -20.19 -24.11
CA LEU A 227 22.50 -19.96 -24.50
C LEU A 227 21.71 -19.32 -23.35
N GLY A 228 21.85 -19.85 -22.14
CA GLY A 228 21.22 -19.27 -20.94
C GLY A 228 21.67 -17.84 -20.67
N TYR A 229 22.96 -17.54 -20.88
CA TYR A 229 23.49 -16.18 -20.76
C TYR A 229 22.83 -15.25 -21.77
N VAL A 230 22.75 -15.63 -23.04
CA VAL A 230 22.10 -14.83 -24.09
C VAL A 230 20.61 -14.62 -23.77
N LEU A 231 19.88 -15.67 -23.38
CA LEU A 231 18.46 -15.59 -23.05
C LEU A 231 18.17 -14.75 -21.79
N SER A 232 19.12 -14.61 -20.87
CA SER A 232 18.97 -13.75 -19.68
C SER A 232 18.80 -12.26 -20.00
N GLY A 233 19.05 -11.87 -21.25
CA GLY A 233 18.80 -10.53 -21.77
C GLY A 233 17.32 -10.21 -22.02
N ILE A 234 16.42 -11.20 -22.01
CA ILE A 234 14.99 -10.95 -22.24
C ILE A 234 14.36 -10.36 -20.98
N TYR A 235 13.65 -9.25 -21.10
CA TYR A 235 12.90 -8.63 -20.01
C TYR A 235 11.55 -8.06 -20.47
N LEU A 236 10.59 -8.02 -19.55
CA LEU A 236 9.24 -7.48 -19.79
C LEU A 236 9.08 -6.13 -19.08
N VAL A 237 8.50 -5.16 -19.79
CA VAL A 237 8.10 -3.85 -19.26
C VAL A 237 6.57 -3.82 -19.18
N GLY A 238 6.03 -3.56 -17.99
CA GLY A 238 4.59 -3.48 -17.78
C GLY A 238 3.95 -2.22 -18.39
N PRO A 239 2.61 -2.20 -18.57
CA PRO A 239 1.89 -1.06 -19.15
C PRO A 239 1.96 0.24 -18.33
N GLU A 240 2.18 0.14 -17.01
CA GLU A 240 2.34 1.29 -16.10
C GLU A 240 3.83 1.58 -15.76
N GLU A 241 4.74 0.85 -16.40
CA GLU A 241 6.17 0.94 -16.17
C GLU A 241 6.87 1.54 -17.38
N GLU A 242 7.90 2.32 -17.08
CA GLU A 242 8.86 2.76 -18.07
C GLU A 242 10.23 2.27 -17.64
N ALA A 243 10.97 1.71 -18.58
CA ALA A 243 12.28 1.15 -18.34
C ALA A 243 13.38 2.04 -18.92
N VAL A 244 14.45 2.19 -18.13
CA VAL A 244 15.68 2.86 -18.54
C VAL A 244 16.78 1.82 -18.64
N VAL A 245 17.43 1.77 -19.81
CA VAL A 245 18.55 0.88 -20.09
C VAL A 245 19.85 1.67 -19.98
N ARG A 246 20.74 1.18 -19.10
CA ARG A 246 22.08 1.72 -18.88
C ARG A 246 23.09 0.75 -19.46
N ARG A 247 24.03 1.21 -20.27
CA ARG A 247 25.17 0.41 -20.77
C ARG A 247 26.45 0.91 -20.11
N PHE A 248 27.10 0.06 -19.31
CA PHE A 248 28.28 0.46 -18.50
C PHE A 248 28.06 1.77 -17.73
N GLY A 249 26.84 2.00 -17.22
CA GLY A 249 26.45 3.21 -16.51
C GLY A 249 26.06 4.42 -17.40
N ARG A 250 26.32 4.39 -18.71
CA ARG A 250 25.85 5.42 -19.65
C ARG A 250 24.41 5.14 -20.12
N ARG A 251 23.64 6.20 -20.35
CA ARG A 251 22.26 6.12 -20.85
C ARG A 251 22.26 5.70 -22.32
N VAL A 252 21.56 4.62 -22.67
CA VAL A 252 21.44 4.13 -24.07
C VAL A 252 19.99 4.08 -24.53
N GLY A 253 19.06 3.70 -23.65
CA GLY A 253 17.62 3.72 -23.92
C GLY A 253 16.89 4.42 -22.78
N VAL A 254 16.14 5.47 -23.11
CA VAL A 254 15.21 6.17 -22.21
C VAL A 254 13.82 5.98 -22.79
N GLY A 255 12.80 5.73 -21.96
CA GLY A 255 11.43 5.61 -22.46
C GLY A 255 11.15 4.32 -23.22
N VAL A 256 11.68 3.19 -22.76
CA VAL A 256 11.36 1.90 -23.39
C VAL A 256 9.87 1.61 -23.15
N PRO A 257 9.04 1.47 -24.22
CA PRO A 257 7.60 1.32 -24.09
C PRO A 257 7.23 -0.05 -23.50
N PRO A 258 5.99 -0.24 -23.01
CA PRO A 258 5.51 -1.53 -22.54
C PRO A 258 5.67 -2.63 -23.60
N GLY A 259 6.13 -3.81 -23.18
CA GLY A 259 6.38 -4.93 -24.09
C GLY A 259 7.58 -5.79 -23.72
N LEU A 260 7.84 -6.78 -24.57
CA LEU A 260 9.00 -7.67 -24.46
C LEU A 260 10.21 -7.02 -25.13
N HIS A 261 11.29 -6.86 -24.38
CA HIS A 261 12.51 -6.24 -24.84
C HIS A 261 13.72 -7.12 -24.58
N TYR A 262 14.79 -6.86 -25.32
CA TYR A 262 16.06 -7.53 -25.16
C TYR A 262 17.13 -6.53 -24.76
N ARG A 263 17.83 -6.81 -23.66
CA ARG A 263 19.06 -6.12 -23.25
C ARG A 263 20.24 -7.05 -23.42
N LEU A 264 21.43 -6.48 -23.58
CA LEU A 264 22.65 -7.24 -23.42
C LEU A 264 22.72 -7.80 -21.99
N PRO A 265 23.04 -9.09 -21.83
CA PRO A 265 23.16 -9.70 -20.51
C PRO A 265 24.10 -8.92 -19.59
N TRP A 266 23.86 -9.03 -18.29
CA TRP A 266 24.69 -8.38 -17.29
C TRP A 266 26.14 -8.88 -17.44
N PRO A 267 27.17 -8.01 -17.35
CA PRO A 267 27.22 -6.64 -16.81
C PRO A 267 27.13 -5.52 -17.86
N ILE A 268 26.90 -5.85 -19.12
CA ILE A 268 26.99 -4.85 -20.20
C ILE A 268 25.86 -3.84 -20.08
N GLU A 269 24.62 -4.32 -19.92
CA GLU A 269 23.44 -3.50 -19.74
C GLU A 269 22.66 -3.82 -18.46
N THR A 270 22.20 -2.78 -17.77
CA THR A 270 21.29 -2.85 -16.62
C THR A 270 19.99 -2.13 -16.95
N VAL A 271 18.88 -2.66 -16.44
CA VAL A 271 17.55 -2.09 -16.65
C VAL A 271 16.95 -1.70 -15.32
N THR A 272 16.53 -0.45 -15.20
CA THR A 272 15.77 0.05 -14.07
C THR A 272 14.36 0.37 -14.54
N LYS A 273 13.36 -0.25 -13.92
CA LYS A 273 11.95 -0.02 -14.23
C LYS A 273 11.35 0.90 -13.18
N ILE A 274 10.59 1.89 -13.62
CA ILE A 274 9.90 2.84 -12.76
C ILE A 274 8.43 2.86 -13.14
N LYS A 275 7.56 2.74 -12.14
CA LYS A 275 6.13 2.95 -12.30
C LYS A 275 5.86 4.45 -12.46
N VAL A 276 5.51 4.87 -13.67
CA VAL A 276 5.26 6.27 -14.04
C VAL A 276 3.84 6.71 -13.72
N ALA A 277 2.87 5.80 -13.85
CA ALA A 277 1.45 6.06 -13.54
C ALA A 277 1.09 5.96 -12.05
N ALA A 278 2.04 5.54 -11.19
CA ALA A 278 1.80 5.39 -9.77
C ALA A 278 1.91 6.73 -9.04
N VAL A 279 0.81 7.15 -8.40
CA VAL A 279 0.80 8.28 -7.49
C VAL A 279 1.58 7.91 -6.23
N ARG A 280 2.60 8.70 -5.91
CA ARG A 280 3.41 8.57 -4.70
C ARG A 280 3.03 9.67 -3.73
N ALA A 281 2.94 9.34 -2.45
CA ALA A 281 2.74 10.29 -1.39
C ALA A 281 4.01 10.35 -0.53
N LEU A 282 4.47 11.57 -0.25
CA LEU A 282 5.59 11.83 0.65
C LEU A 282 5.10 12.77 1.76
N SER A 283 5.27 12.32 3.00
CA SER A 283 4.94 13.08 4.21
C SER A 283 6.22 13.28 5.01
N PRO A 284 6.88 14.46 4.91
CA PRO A 284 8.06 14.76 5.71
C PRO A 284 7.73 14.82 7.21
N ALA A 285 8.78 14.98 8.02
CA ALA A 285 8.63 15.24 9.45
C ALA A 285 7.78 16.50 9.72
N PRO A 286 7.13 16.60 10.89
CA PRO A 286 6.41 17.80 11.28
C PRO A 286 7.32 19.03 11.24
N LEU A 287 6.79 20.14 10.71
CA LEU A 287 7.45 21.42 10.57
C LEU A 287 6.97 22.35 11.67
N GLU A 288 7.90 22.98 12.38
CA GLU A 288 7.62 24.10 13.27
C GLU A 288 7.94 25.39 12.54
N LEU A 289 6.92 26.23 12.33
CA LEU A 289 6.99 27.41 11.48
C LEU A 289 6.42 28.62 12.21
N LEU A 290 6.89 29.80 11.83
CA LEU A 290 6.32 31.07 12.23
C LEU A 290 5.41 31.58 11.10
N THR A 291 4.20 31.98 11.45
CA THR A 291 3.27 32.66 10.53
C THR A 291 3.66 34.12 10.33
N GLY A 292 3.03 34.82 9.39
CA GLY A 292 3.30 36.23 9.11
C GLY A 292 2.97 37.18 10.26
N ASP A 293 2.08 36.76 11.16
CA ASP A 293 1.69 37.46 12.39
C ASP A 293 2.40 36.91 13.64
N GLU A 294 3.59 36.31 13.46
CA GLU A 294 4.49 35.87 14.53
C GLU A 294 3.93 34.75 15.44
N ASN A 295 2.96 33.97 14.98
CA ASN A 295 2.49 32.79 15.71
C ASN A 295 3.32 31.56 15.37
N LEU A 296 3.75 30.83 16.40
CA LEU A 296 4.40 29.54 16.24
C LEU A 296 3.32 28.49 15.95
N ILE A 297 3.52 27.66 14.92
CA ILE A 297 2.61 26.57 14.57
C ILE A 297 3.38 25.29 14.25
N ALA A 298 2.78 24.15 14.60
CA ALA A 298 3.20 22.83 14.18
C ALA A 298 2.35 22.37 13.01
N LEU A 299 3.00 22.12 11.87
CA LEU A 299 2.36 21.78 10.62
C LEU A 299 2.85 20.43 10.11
N ARG A 300 1.94 19.59 9.60
CA ARG A 300 2.29 18.41 8.81
C ARG A 300 1.75 18.59 7.41
N ALA A 301 2.57 18.34 6.40
CA ALA A 301 2.14 18.39 5.02
C ALA A 301 2.45 17.08 4.29
N THR A 302 1.67 16.81 3.26
CA THR A 302 1.87 15.68 2.37
C THR A 302 1.83 16.19 0.94
N VAL A 303 2.83 15.80 0.15
CA VAL A 303 2.82 16.01 -1.29
C VAL A 303 2.47 14.71 -1.99
N GLN A 304 1.56 14.78 -2.95
CA GLN A 304 1.31 13.72 -3.90
C GLN A 304 1.93 14.09 -5.24
N TYR A 305 2.73 13.20 -5.80
CA TYR A 305 3.45 13.42 -7.05
C TYR A 305 3.47 12.18 -7.93
N ALA A 306 3.68 12.39 -9.22
CA ALA A 306 3.92 11.35 -10.22
C ALA A 306 5.22 11.62 -10.98
N VAL A 307 5.86 10.58 -11.50
CA VAL A 307 7.07 10.72 -12.30
C VAL A 307 6.65 11.06 -13.73
N LYS A 308 7.06 12.24 -14.22
CA LYS A 308 6.77 12.74 -15.58
C LYS A 308 7.90 12.39 -16.56
N ASP A 309 9.14 12.56 -16.12
CA ASP A 309 10.33 12.20 -16.89
C ASP A 309 11.23 11.30 -16.03
N VAL A 310 11.29 10.02 -16.42
CA VAL A 310 12.07 8.99 -15.72
C VAL A 310 13.57 9.27 -15.82
N ALA A 311 14.02 9.91 -16.90
CA ALA A 311 15.43 10.25 -17.07
C ALA A 311 15.84 11.35 -16.09
N GLY A 312 15.07 12.43 -16.01
CA GLY A 312 15.28 13.49 -15.02
C GLY A 312 15.27 12.94 -13.59
N TYR A 313 14.26 12.13 -13.26
CA TYR A 313 14.07 11.56 -11.92
C TYR A 313 15.23 10.66 -11.46
N LEU A 314 15.82 9.87 -12.37
CA LEU A 314 16.88 8.90 -12.02
C LEU A 314 18.30 9.46 -12.07
N PHE A 315 18.53 10.53 -12.83
CA PHE A 315 19.89 10.94 -13.18
C PHE A 315 20.22 12.39 -12.84
N ASN A 316 19.24 13.29 -12.83
CA ASN A 316 19.51 14.69 -12.49
C ASN A 316 19.55 14.89 -10.97
N VAL A 317 18.88 14.01 -10.22
CA VAL A 317 18.78 14.10 -8.76
C VAL A 317 19.23 12.78 -8.12
N GLY A 318 20.19 12.85 -7.18
CA GLY A 318 20.67 11.67 -6.47
C GLY A 318 19.67 11.09 -5.46
N GLN A 319 18.98 11.96 -4.72
CA GLN A 319 17.94 11.59 -3.75
C GLN A 319 16.65 12.36 -4.03
N PRO A 320 15.78 11.85 -4.93
CA PRO A 320 14.59 12.59 -5.37
C PRO A 320 13.62 12.88 -4.22
N GLU A 321 13.37 11.91 -3.33
CA GLU A 321 12.48 12.11 -2.18
C GLU A 321 13.02 13.16 -1.20
N GLY A 322 14.33 13.16 -0.93
CA GLY A 322 14.98 14.17 -0.09
C GLY A 322 14.90 15.57 -0.70
N LEU A 323 15.11 15.70 -2.01
CA LEU A 323 14.96 16.97 -2.73
C LEU A 323 13.51 17.47 -2.67
N ILE A 324 12.53 16.60 -2.93
CA ILE A 324 11.11 16.95 -2.86
C ILE A 324 10.73 17.40 -1.44
N ALA A 325 11.17 16.67 -0.41
CA ALA A 325 10.90 17.05 0.98
C ALA A 325 11.46 18.43 1.34
N ALA A 326 12.73 18.70 1.00
CA ALA A 326 13.38 19.98 1.29
C ALA A 326 12.73 21.15 0.53
N ASN A 327 12.34 20.94 -0.74
CA ASN A 327 11.64 21.97 -1.52
C ASN A 327 10.20 22.18 -1.06
N LEU A 328 9.51 21.11 -0.62
CA LEU A 328 8.17 21.22 -0.03
C LEU A 328 8.22 22.04 1.26
N GLU A 329 9.19 21.76 2.13
CA GLU A 329 9.41 22.54 3.35
C GLU A 329 9.66 24.02 3.04
N ALA A 330 10.53 24.32 2.06
CA ALA A 330 10.82 25.69 1.66
C ALA A 330 9.57 26.40 1.09
N ALA A 331 8.80 25.73 0.22
CA ALA A 331 7.57 26.27 -0.36
C ALA A 331 6.50 26.55 0.71
N ILE A 332 6.30 25.62 1.65
CA ILE A 332 5.38 25.82 2.76
C ILE A 332 5.87 26.96 3.65
N ARG A 333 7.14 26.99 4.03
CA ARG A 333 7.71 28.03 4.90
C ARG A 333 7.55 29.42 4.28
N GLN A 334 7.80 29.56 2.98
CA GLN A 334 7.60 30.80 2.25
C GLN A 334 6.13 31.22 2.23
N THR A 335 5.22 30.28 1.95
CA THR A 335 3.79 30.60 1.85
C THR A 335 3.20 30.94 3.22
N VAL A 336 3.45 30.10 4.23
CA VAL A 336 2.97 30.26 5.62
C VAL A 336 3.49 31.54 6.26
N GLY A 337 4.76 31.90 6.02
CA GLY A 337 5.37 33.11 6.58
C GLY A 337 4.77 34.43 6.08
N THR A 338 3.86 34.39 5.10
CA THR A 338 3.14 35.56 4.58
C THR A 338 1.65 35.58 4.94
N ARG A 339 1.18 34.57 5.68
CA ARG A 339 -0.24 34.41 6.05
C ARG A 339 -0.42 34.56 7.56
N GLU A 340 -1.57 35.07 7.95
CA GLU A 340 -2.00 35.11 9.35
C GLU A 340 -2.42 33.71 9.80
N ILE A 341 -2.34 33.43 11.10
CA ILE A 341 -2.71 32.12 11.65
C ILE A 341 -4.18 31.77 11.39
N ASP A 342 -5.06 32.77 11.46
CA ASP A 342 -6.51 32.60 11.28
C ASP A 342 -6.85 32.09 9.87
N ASP A 343 -6.13 32.58 8.85
CA ASP A 343 -6.31 32.14 7.46
C ASP A 343 -5.90 30.67 7.29
N LEU A 344 -4.85 30.24 7.99
CA LEU A 344 -4.34 28.87 7.93
C LEU A 344 -5.26 27.87 8.64
N LEU A 345 -5.95 28.31 9.70
CA LEU A 345 -6.89 27.50 10.48
C LEU A 345 -8.31 27.46 9.87
N THR A 346 -8.65 28.40 8.99
CA THR A 346 -10.02 28.56 8.44
C THR A 346 -10.07 28.37 6.92
N THR A 347 -10.21 29.46 6.16
CA THR A 347 -10.56 29.46 4.72
C THR A 347 -9.34 29.58 3.78
N GLY A 348 -8.22 30.13 4.26
CA GLY A 348 -7.01 30.37 3.48
C GLY A 348 -6.19 29.11 3.17
N ARG A 349 -6.44 27.99 3.88
CA ARG A 349 -5.71 26.72 3.70
C ARG A 349 -5.64 26.23 2.25
N ALA A 350 -6.76 26.27 1.54
CA ALA A 350 -6.82 25.81 0.15
C ALA A 350 -6.04 26.70 -0.83
N GLU A 351 -5.87 27.97 -0.50
CA GLU A 351 -5.03 28.88 -1.27
C GLU A 351 -3.55 28.63 -1.01
N VAL A 352 -3.17 28.46 0.25
CA VAL A 352 -1.81 28.10 0.67
C VAL A 352 -1.37 26.76 0.05
N GLU A 353 -2.24 25.76 0.02
CA GLU A 353 -1.96 24.46 -0.62
C GLU A 353 -1.70 24.61 -2.13
N ARG A 354 -2.47 25.46 -2.82
CA ARG A 354 -2.29 25.72 -4.26
C ARG A 354 -1.00 26.50 -4.54
N GLU A 355 -0.73 27.54 -3.77
CA GLU A 355 0.46 28.36 -3.90
C GLU A 355 1.73 27.57 -3.59
N ALA A 356 1.73 26.80 -2.50
CA ALA A 356 2.84 25.91 -2.15
C ALA A 356 3.06 24.83 -3.22
N ALA A 357 2.00 24.27 -3.82
CA ALA A 357 2.13 23.32 -4.92
C ALA A 357 2.77 23.96 -6.17
N ALA A 358 2.41 25.20 -6.50
CA ALA A 358 2.99 25.94 -7.62
C ALA A 358 4.48 26.24 -7.40
N LEU A 359 4.84 26.75 -6.21
CA LEU A 359 6.23 27.02 -5.82
C LEU A 359 7.08 25.74 -5.81
N LEU A 360 6.51 24.62 -5.31
CA LEU A 360 7.18 23.33 -5.32
C LEU A 360 7.43 22.85 -6.76
N GLN A 361 6.42 22.92 -7.64
CA GLN A 361 6.56 22.52 -9.03
C GLN A 361 7.64 23.36 -9.73
N GLU A 362 7.61 24.69 -9.58
CA GLU A 362 8.62 25.59 -10.14
C GLU A 362 10.03 25.21 -9.66
N SER A 363 10.20 24.96 -8.37
CA SER A 363 11.50 24.59 -7.83
C SER A 363 11.98 23.22 -8.36
N LEU A 364 11.11 22.22 -8.45
CA LEU A 364 11.45 20.91 -9.01
C LEU A 364 11.78 20.96 -10.51
N ASP A 365 11.11 21.83 -11.25
CA ASP A 365 11.38 22.06 -12.67
C ASP A 365 12.74 22.74 -12.88
N ARG A 366 13.11 23.73 -12.05
CA ARG A 366 14.44 24.35 -12.08
C ARG A 366 15.57 23.35 -11.83
N HIS A 367 15.34 22.36 -10.97
CA HIS A 367 16.29 21.28 -10.71
C HIS A 367 16.23 20.14 -11.73
N GLY A 368 15.30 20.19 -12.69
CA GLY A 368 15.11 19.15 -13.70
C GLY A 368 14.77 17.79 -13.09
N ALA A 369 14.01 17.77 -11.99
CA ALA A 369 13.73 16.57 -11.22
C ALA A 369 12.83 15.55 -11.95
N GLY A 370 12.16 15.95 -13.03
CA GLY A 370 11.27 15.07 -13.82
C GLY A 370 10.01 14.63 -13.07
N VAL A 371 9.57 15.42 -12.09
CA VAL A 371 8.41 15.14 -11.23
C VAL A 371 7.27 16.09 -11.54
N ASN A 372 6.04 15.56 -11.57
CA ASN A 372 4.81 16.34 -11.64
C ASN A 372 4.11 16.31 -10.27
N VAL A 373 3.99 17.46 -9.64
CA VAL A 373 3.24 17.65 -8.39
C VAL A 373 1.75 17.62 -8.71
N LEU A 374 1.01 16.73 -8.06
CA LEU A 374 -0.44 16.60 -8.24
C LEU A 374 -1.18 17.46 -7.23
N THR A 375 -0.82 17.33 -5.96
CA THR A 375 -1.42 18.11 -4.88
C THR A 375 -0.45 18.21 -3.71
N VAL A 376 -0.45 19.37 -3.05
CA VAL A 376 0.10 19.55 -1.72
C VAL A 376 -1.09 19.67 -0.78
N ARG A 377 -1.06 18.93 0.33
CA ARG A 377 -2.07 19.03 1.38
C ARG A 377 -1.39 19.35 2.68
N LEU A 378 -1.90 20.34 3.39
CA LEU A 378 -1.63 20.48 4.81
C LEU A 378 -2.50 19.40 5.47
N VAL A 379 -1.95 18.55 6.33
CA VAL A 379 -2.68 17.48 7.02
C VAL A 379 -3.18 17.99 8.36
N SER A 380 -2.29 18.66 9.09
CA SER A 380 -2.58 19.30 10.38
C SER A 380 -1.90 20.65 10.44
N VAL A 381 -2.61 21.65 10.95
CA VAL A 381 -2.08 22.96 11.35
C VAL A 381 -2.58 23.16 12.77
N ALA A 382 -1.67 23.21 13.74
CA ALA A 382 -2.04 23.36 15.13
C ALA A 382 -1.05 24.30 15.85
N PRO A 383 -1.53 25.14 16.78
CA PRO A 383 -0.64 25.85 17.69
C PRO A 383 0.07 24.86 18.64
N PRO A 384 1.17 25.27 19.30
CA PRO A 384 1.83 24.51 20.36
C PRO A 384 0.84 24.10 21.45
N ALA A 385 1.06 22.93 22.04
CA ALA A 385 0.14 22.35 23.03
C ALA A 385 -0.01 23.25 24.27
N GLU A 386 1.02 24.05 24.57
CA GLU A 386 1.07 24.97 25.71
C GLU A 386 0.08 26.13 25.59
N VAL A 387 -0.32 26.50 24.36
CA VAL A 387 -1.20 27.66 24.10
C VAL A 387 -2.50 27.28 23.39
N ALA A 388 -2.70 25.99 23.08
CA ALA A 388 -3.87 25.52 22.34
C ALA A 388 -5.20 25.93 23.00
N ASP A 389 -5.31 25.83 24.33
CA ASP A 389 -6.52 26.22 25.07
C ASP A 389 -6.84 27.72 24.90
N ALA A 390 -5.82 28.58 24.98
CA ALA A 390 -6.01 30.02 24.78
C ALA A 390 -6.45 30.38 23.34
N PHE A 391 -5.97 29.63 22.34
CA PHE A 391 -6.43 29.79 20.96
C PHE A 391 -7.88 29.34 20.77
N LEU A 392 -8.27 28.24 21.42
CA LEU A 392 -9.65 27.76 21.43
C LEU A 392 -10.59 28.79 22.09
N ASP A 393 -10.17 29.42 23.18
CA ASP A 393 -10.94 30.49 23.84
C ASP A 393 -11.19 31.68 22.90
N VAL A 394 -10.17 32.12 22.15
CA VAL A 394 -10.31 33.22 21.17
C VAL A 394 -11.25 32.83 20.03
N ALA A 395 -11.16 31.59 19.53
CA ALA A 395 -12.06 31.09 18.50
C ALA A 395 -13.51 31.03 19.00
N SER A 396 -13.74 30.50 20.20
CA SER A 396 -15.06 30.47 20.86
C SER A 396 -15.62 31.87 21.04
N ALA A 397 -14.82 32.82 21.54
CA ALA A 397 -15.25 34.20 21.74
C ALA A 397 -15.65 34.89 20.42
N ARG A 398 -15.01 34.55 19.30
CA ARG A 398 -15.38 35.06 17.97
C ARG A 398 -16.69 34.45 17.47
N GLU A 399 -16.90 33.16 17.69
CA GLU A 399 -18.16 32.48 17.38
C GLU A 399 -19.33 33.06 18.21
N ASP A 400 -19.11 33.27 19.50
CA ASP A 400 -20.07 33.93 20.40
C ASP A 400 -20.40 35.34 19.92
N ARG A 401 -19.37 36.13 19.56
CA ARG A 401 -19.57 37.47 18.98
C ARG A 401 -20.43 37.43 17.72
N ALA A 402 -20.15 36.52 16.80
CA ALA A 402 -20.93 36.37 15.58
C ALA A 402 -22.38 35.98 15.88
N THR A 403 -22.59 35.07 16.85
CA THR A 403 -23.90 34.66 17.34
C THR A 403 -24.67 35.85 17.90
N TYR A 404 -24.09 36.63 18.81
CA TYR A 404 -24.74 37.82 19.38
C TYR A 404 -25.10 38.86 18.32
N ILE A 405 -24.25 39.08 17.32
CA ILE A 405 -24.55 40.00 16.20
C ILE A 405 -25.74 39.49 15.40
N ASN A 406 -25.78 38.19 15.09
CA ASN A 406 -26.88 37.57 14.33
C ASN A 406 -28.19 37.61 15.11
N GLU A 407 -28.17 37.31 16.41
CA GLU A 407 -29.34 37.42 17.30
C GLU A 407 -29.84 38.85 17.41
N ALA A 408 -28.94 39.82 17.59
CA ALA A 408 -29.30 41.24 17.63
C ALA A 408 -29.90 41.73 16.31
N ALA A 409 -29.34 41.29 15.18
CA ALA A 409 -29.89 41.59 13.86
C ALA A 409 -31.26 40.95 13.65
N ALA A 410 -31.44 39.68 14.05
CA ALA A 410 -32.73 39.00 14.00
C ALA A 410 -33.78 39.71 14.86
N TYR A 411 -33.44 40.09 16.10
CA TYR A 411 -34.30 40.84 16.99
C TYR A 411 -34.71 42.19 16.40
N ALA A 412 -33.76 42.95 15.84
CA ALA A 412 -34.05 44.22 15.17
C ALA A 412 -34.98 44.02 13.95
N ASN A 413 -34.73 42.97 13.16
CA ASN A 413 -35.54 42.62 12.00
C ASN A 413 -36.95 42.13 12.36
N GLU A 414 -37.18 41.67 13.60
CA GLU A 414 -38.50 41.33 14.10
C GLU A 414 -39.24 42.56 14.67
N VAL A 415 -38.58 43.28 15.58
CA VAL A 415 -39.23 44.35 16.37
C VAL A 415 -39.57 45.57 15.52
N VAL A 416 -38.66 46.00 14.64
CA VAL A 416 -38.86 47.23 13.86
C VAL A 416 -40.03 47.12 12.87
N PRO A 417 -40.16 46.06 12.05
CA PRO A 417 -41.32 45.88 11.17
C PRO A 417 -42.62 45.68 11.94
N LYS A 418 -42.60 44.97 13.06
CA LYS A 418 -43.78 44.77 13.91
C LYS A 418 -44.30 46.09 14.48
N ALA A 419 -43.41 46.89 15.08
CA ALA A 419 -43.76 48.21 15.61
C ALA A 419 -44.28 49.16 14.51
N ARG A 420 -43.67 49.15 13.31
CA ARG A 420 -44.17 49.89 12.15
C ARG A 420 -45.54 49.42 11.69
N GLY A 421 -45.77 48.11 11.68
CA GLY A 421 -47.05 47.49 11.34
C GLY A 421 -48.16 47.86 12.32
N GLU A 422 -47.87 47.84 13.62
CA GLU A 422 -48.78 48.27 14.68
C GLU A 422 -49.12 49.76 14.55
N GLY A 423 -48.12 50.63 14.35
CA GLY A 423 -48.34 52.06 14.12
C GLY A 423 -49.19 52.34 12.88
N ALA A 424 -48.91 51.65 11.78
CA ALA A 424 -49.71 51.77 10.55
C ALA A 424 -51.15 51.25 10.74
N LYS A 425 -51.34 50.17 11.50
CA LYS A 425 -52.66 49.63 11.86
C LYS A 425 -53.47 50.66 12.65
N THR A 426 -52.90 51.22 13.73
CA THR A 426 -53.57 52.23 14.55
C THR A 426 -53.96 53.48 13.73
N LEU A 427 -53.06 53.94 12.84
CA LEU A 427 -53.37 55.07 11.97
C LEU A 427 -54.55 54.77 11.02
N ARG A 428 -54.54 53.59 10.38
CA ARG A 428 -55.62 53.16 9.48
C ARG A 428 -56.95 52.96 10.21
N GLU A 429 -56.93 52.42 11.42
CA GLU A 429 -58.13 52.29 12.27
C GLU A 429 -58.71 53.67 12.62
N GLY A 430 -57.85 54.64 12.96
CA GLY A 430 -58.27 56.03 13.20
C GLY A 430 -58.86 56.70 11.96
N GLU A 431 -58.24 56.51 10.79
CA GLU A 431 -58.76 57.01 9.51
C GLU A 431 -60.11 56.39 9.14
N ALA A 432 -60.23 55.07 9.30
CA ALA A 432 -61.46 54.33 9.05
C ALA A 432 -62.60 54.85 9.96
N TYR A 433 -62.32 55.00 11.26
CA TYR A 433 -63.29 55.55 12.21
C TYR A 433 -63.72 56.98 11.86
N ARG A 434 -62.78 57.84 11.46
CA ARG A 434 -63.09 59.21 11.01
C ARG A 434 -64.00 59.19 9.78
N VAL A 435 -63.66 58.40 8.77
CA VAL A 435 -64.45 58.30 7.54
C VAL A 435 -65.84 57.74 7.82
N GLU A 436 -65.94 56.69 8.65
CA GLU A 436 -67.20 56.12 9.11
C GLU A 436 -68.06 57.18 9.79
N LYS A 437 -67.53 57.90 10.78
CA LYS A 437 -68.27 58.96 11.50
C LYS A 437 -68.75 60.08 10.59
N VAL A 438 -67.91 60.54 9.66
CA VAL A 438 -68.30 61.58 8.69
C VAL A 438 -69.40 61.08 7.76
N ASN A 439 -69.30 59.84 7.27
CA ASN A 439 -70.29 59.26 6.36
C ASN A 439 -71.64 59.02 7.07
N VAL A 440 -71.62 58.49 8.29
CA VAL A 440 -72.83 58.33 9.13
C VAL A 440 -73.50 59.68 9.34
N ALA A 441 -72.75 60.71 9.79
CA ALA A 441 -73.29 62.04 10.02
C ALA A 441 -73.87 62.67 8.74
N ARG A 442 -73.19 62.52 7.58
CA ARG A 442 -73.72 62.98 6.27
C ARG A 442 -74.97 62.23 5.85
N GLY A 443 -75.01 60.92 6.05
CA GLY A 443 -76.17 60.08 5.77
C GLY A 443 -77.38 60.48 6.60
N GLU A 444 -77.18 60.70 7.91
CA GLU A 444 -78.22 61.19 8.82
C GLU A 444 -78.70 62.59 8.43
N ALA A 445 -77.79 63.52 8.14
CA ALA A 445 -78.15 64.87 7.69
C ALA A 445 -78.94 64.86 6.38
N THR A 446 -78.55 64.00 5.42
CA THR A 446 -79.25 63.85 4.14
C THR A 446 -80.65 63.28 4.37
N ARG A 447 -80.76 62.19 5.16
CA ARG A 447 -82.04 61.60 5.54
C ARG A 447 -82.94 62.61 6.26
N PHE A 448 -82.39 63.46 7.13
CA PHE A 448 -83.14 64.51 7.80
C PHE A 448 -83.64 65.57 6.81
N ARG A 449 -82.81 66.05 5.89
CA ARG A 449 -83.21 67.02 4.85
C ARG A 449 -84.31 66.48 3.94
N GLU A 450 -84.22 65.22 3.54
CA GLU A 450 -85.28 64.57 2.75
C GLU A 450 -86.60 64.50 3.52
N LYS A 451 -86.56 64.10 4.80
CA LYS A 451 -87.74 64.13 5.67
C LYS A 451 -88.33 65.53 5.82
N LEU A 452 -87.47 66.54 6.04
CA LEU A 452 -87.89 67.94 6.16
C LEU A 452 -88.57 68.44 4.88
N ARG A 453 -88.02 68.09 3.70
CA ARG A 453 -88.60 68.44 2.41
C ARG A 453 -90.01 67.88 2.26
N GLU A 454 -90.21 66.59 2.51
CA GLU A 454 -91.55 65.99 2.41
C GLU A 454 -92.51 66.54 3.48
N TYR A 455 -92.02 66.77 4.70
CA TYR A 455 -92.78 67.42 5.77
C TYR A 455 -93.26 68.82 5.37
N SER A 456 -92.41 69.62 4.71
CA SER A 456 -92.77 70.96 4.24
C SER A 456 -93.82 70.96 3.12
N ARG A 457 -93.84 69.92 2.28
CA ARG A 457 -94.81 69.77 1.17
C ARG A 457 -96.17 69.27 1.65
N ALA A 458 -96.19 68.32 2.59
CA ALA A 458 -97.41 67.67 3.06
C ALA A 458 -97.30 67.31 4.56
N ARG A 459 -97.52 68.31 5.42
CA ARG A 459 -97.30 68.19 6.87
C ARG A 459 -98.15 67.11 7.53
N ALA A 460 -99.48 67.17 7.39
CA ALA A 460 -100.40 66.27 8.09
C ALA A 460 -100.14 64.79 7.74
N VAL A 461 -99.96 64.49 6.45
CA VAL A 461 -99.68 63.11 5.97
C VAL A 461 -98.32 62.61 6.46
N THR A 462 -97.29 63.47 6.46
CA THR A 462 -95.94 63.10 6.91
C THR A 462 -95.88 62.87 8.41
N GLU A 463 -96.55 63.69 9.23
CA GLU A 463 -96.65 63.51 10.69
C GLU A 463 -97.31 62.18 11.04
N THR A 464 -98.47 61.88 10.43
CA THR A 464 -99.17 60.62 10.66
C THR A 464 -98.31 59.42 10.23
N ARG A 465 -97.62 59.50 9.07
CA ARG A 465 -96.71 58.43 8.63
C ARG A 465 -95.55 58.22 9.60
N LEU A 466 -94.87 59.28 10.02
CA LEU A 466 -93.75 59.19 10.97
C LEU A 466 -94.20 58.65 12.33
N TYR A 467 -95.38 59.04 12.80
CA TYR A 467 -95.99 58.49 14.01
C TYR A 467 -96.26 57.00 13.87
N LEU A 468 -96.92 56.58 12.79
CA LEU A 468 -97.20 55.16 12.53
C LEU A 468 -95.92 54.33 12.35
N GLU A 469 -94.89 54.82 11.64
CA GLU A 469 -93.57 54.17 11.53
C GLU A 469 -92.87 54.05 12.89
N ALA A 470 -92.98 55.08 13.75
CA ALA A 470 -92.39 55.07 15.08
C ALA A 470 -93.13 54.07 15.98
N VAL A 471 -94.47 54.09 15.95
CA VAL A 471 -95.34 53.13 16.63
C VAL A 471 -95.04 51.72 16.14
N GLU A 472 -94.92 51.47 14.84
CA GLU A 472 -94.55 50.17 14.28
C GLU A 472 -93.18 49.71 14.79
N ARG A 473 -92.15 50.56 14.66
CA ARG A 473 -90.78 50.22 15.08
C ARG A 473 -90.67 49.94 16.58
N VAL A 474 -91.35 50.74 17.40
CA VAL A 474 -91.33 50.61 18.86
C VAL A 474 -92.18 49.41 19.27
N LEU A 475 -93.45 49.34 18.83
CA LEU A 475 -94.37 48.26 19.19
C LEU A 475 -93.95 46.90 18.63
N ALA A 476 -93.16 46.82 17.55
CA ALA A 476 -92.60 45.55 17.08
C ALA A 476 -91.71 44.87 18.13
N ARG A 477 -91.10 45.65 19.03
CA ARG A 477 -90.22 45.15 20.10
C ARG A 477 -90.93 44.95 21.44
N VAL A 478 -92.23 45.24 21.52
CA VAL A 478 -93.02 45.18 22.75
C VAL A 478 -93.99 44.00 22.68
N LYS A 479 -94.02 43.16 23.75
CA LYS A 479 -95.02 42.10 23.91
C LYS A 479 -96.41 42.74 24.10
N LYS A 480 -97.38 42.37 23.27
CA LYS A 480 -98.75 42.93 23.27
C LYS A 480 -99.74 41.91 23.82
N TYR A 481 -100.65 42.37 24.65
CA TYR A 481 -101.79 41.59 25.14
C TYR A 481 -103.07 42.29 24.67
N ILE A 482 -103.96 41.58 24.00
CA ILE A 482 -105.23 42.10 23.45
C ILE A 482 -106.38 41.38 24.14
N VAL A 483 -107.31 42.13 24.73
CA VAL A 483 -108.45 41.60 25.50
C VAL A 483 -109.75 41.91 24.75
N SER A 484 -110.72 40.98 24.79
CA SER A 484 -112.01 41.13 24.11
C SER A 484 -112.91 42.19 24.79
N PRO A 485 -113.65 43.02 24.03
CA PRO A 485 -114.53 44.06 24.57
C PRO A 485 -115.76 43.53 25.33
N GLU A 486 -116.02 42.22 25.29
CA GLU A 486 -117.12 41.57 26.03
C GLU A 486 -116.80 41.41 27.53
N ILE A 487 -115.54 41.59 27.93
CA ILE A 487 -115.09 41.47 29.32
C ILE A 487 -115.19 42.84 29.98
N LYS A 488 -116.01 42.95 31.04
CA LYS A 488 -116.13 44.21 31.82
C LYS A 488 -114.82 44.50 32.55
N GLU A 489 -114.30 45.71 32.43
CA GLU A 489 -112.99 46.13 33.01
C GLU A 489 -112.90 45.84 34.52
N ASP A 490 -113.99 46.04 35.26
CA ASP A 490 -114.04 45.80 36.72
C ASP A 490 -114.01 44.31 37.12
N SER A 491 -114.06 43.39 36.15
CA SER A 491 -114.05 41.94 36.38
C SER A 491 -112.80 41.24 35.81
N LEU A 492 -111.83 42.00 35.29
CA LEU A 492 -110.63 41.47 34.65
C LEU A 492 -109.40 41.67 35.54
N ASP A 493 -108.91 40.57 36.13
CA ASP A 493 -107.60 40.52 36.79
C ASP A 493 -106.54 39.89 35.86
N LEU A 494 -105.55 40.69 35.44
CA LEU A 494 -104.43 40.26 34.59
C LEU A 494 -103.21 39.90 35.43
N TRP A 495 -102.87 38.61 35.51
CA TRP A 495 -101.71 38.12 36.24
C TRP A 495 -100.55 37.82 35.30
N PHE A 496 -99.47 38.60 35.38
CA PHE A 496 -98.23 38.35 34.63
C PHE A 496 -97.38 37.32 35.38
N VAL A 497 -97.54 36.05 35.04
CA VAL A 497 -96.75 34.96 35.62
C VAL A 497 -95.42 34.86 34.85
N GLY A 498 -94.28 35.06 35.54
CA GLY A 498 -92.95 34.90 34.95
C GLY A 498 -92.69 33.45 34.49
N GLU A 499 -91.86 33.26 33.47
CA GLU A 499 -91.49 31.92 33.00
C GLU A 499 -90.80 31.12 34.13
N GLY A 500 -91.49 30.08 34.65
CA GLY A 500 -90.97 29.17 35.69
C GLY A 500 -91.90 28.84 36.86
N THR A 501 -93.07 29.49 36.99
CA THR A 501 -93.99 29.29 38.12
C THR A 501 -95.05 28.20 37.84
N SER A 502 -95.19 27.22 38.75
CA SER A 502 -96.10 26.08 38.59
C SER A 502 -97.58 26.44 38.87
N PRO A 503 -98.57 25.90 38.11
CA PRO A 503 -100.00 26.23 38.26
C PRO A 503 -100.59 26.00 39.65
N ALA A 504 -99.92 25.22 40.52
CA ALA A 504 -100.37 24.89 41.87
C ALA A 504 -100.17 26.03 42.89
N GLN A 505 -99.44 27.10 42.55
CA GLN A 505 -99.17 28.24 43.44
C GLN A 505 -100.08 29.45 43.19
N LEU A 506 -101.04 29.35 42.26
CA LEU A 506 -102.03 30.40 42.04
C LEU A 506 -103.10 30.35 43.16
N PRO A 507 -103.52 31.49 43.73
CA PRO A 507 -104.59 31.53 44.72
C PRO A 507 -105.89 30.95 44.11
N LYS A 508 -106.49 29.97 44.78
CA LYS A 508 -107.77 29.38 44.36
C LYS A 508 -108.90 30.37 44.69
N PHE A 509 -109.74 30.68 43.71
CA PHE A 509 -110.91 31.54 43.90
C PHE A 509 -111.82 30.99 45.02
N PRO A 510 -112.34 31.85 45.92
CA PRO A 510 -113.48 31.48 46.74
C PRO A 510 -114.70 31.23 45.81
N PRO A 511 -115.52 30.21 46.07
CA PRO A 511 -116.74 30.00 45.30
C PRO A 511 -117.67 31.21 45.46
N PRO A 512 -118.48 31.56 44.44
CA PRO A 512 -119.38 32.69 44.50
C PRO A 512 -120.35 32.53 45.69
N GLU A 513 -120.47 33.58 46.53
CA GLU A 513 -121.48 33.68 47.58
C GLU A 513 -122.88 33.61 46.95
N GLY A 514 -123.43 32.40 46.89
CA GLY A 514 -124.85 32.17 46.66
C GLY A 514 -125.61 32.35 47.97
N ASN A 515 -126.49 33.35 48.01
CA ASN A 515 -127.57 33.47 48.99
C ASN A 515 -128.20 32.09 49.28
N LYS A 516 -128.16 31.65 50.54
CA LYS A 516 -129.30 30.92 51.12
C LYS A 516 -129.98 31.87 52.10
N PRO A 517 -131.32 31.84 52.22
CA PRO A 517 -132.02 32.71 53.16
C PRO A 517 -131.51 32.53 54.59
#